data_AF-A0A8D9EL84-F1
#
_entry.id   AF-A0A8D9EL84-F1
#
_cell.length_a   1.000
_cell.length_b   1.000
_cell.length_c   1.000
_cell.angle_alpha   90.00
_cell.angle_beta   90.00
_cell.angle_gamma   90.00
#
_symmetry.space_group_name_H-M   'P 1'
#
loop_
_entity.id
_entity.type
_entity.pdbx_description
1 polymer ?
#
loop_
_entity_poly.entity_id
_entity_poly.type
_entity_poly.pdbx_seq_one_letter_code
_entity_poly.pdbx_strand_id
1 'polypeptide(L)'
;MSDEVYIEAQVQNITCGPVSLENVSLEASPEFKVTVLNCTDDGESVFGQINSLPQNASRQYLYSLAPNPIQPKTNTASTSLGNLNFVWRSEMGEKGRLRTSELHKPTTEVPDLRLCVQELPNLVYIDEPFQFKIKLTNTRCVFDLFTGCYTLRI
;
A
#
# COMPACT_ATOMS: atom_id res chain seq x y z
N MET A 1 -5.86 -1.90 15.84
CA MET A 1 -6.50 -1.66 14.52
C MET A 1 -5.64 -0.60 13.88
N SER A 2 -4.84 -0.96 12.90
CA SER A 2 -4.05 0.06 12.22
C SER A 2 -4.96 0.75 11.21
N ASP A 3 -5.12 2.07 11.30
CA ASP A 3 -5.71 2.90 10.24
C ASP A 3 -4.74 3.04 9.05
N GLU A 4 -3.85 2.06 8.89
CA GLU A 4 -2.91 1.97 7.79
C GLU A 4 -3.64 1.74 6.47
N VAL A 5 -3.28 2.55 5.49
CA VAL A 5 -3.73 2.42 4.10
C VAL A 5 -2.54 1.97 3.27
N TYR A 6 -2.72 0.94 2.47
CA TYR A 6 -1.72 0.49 1.52
C TYR A 6 -2.10 0.96 0.11
N ILE A 7 -1.15 1.53 -0.61
CA ILE A 7 -1.32 1.99 -1.98
C ILE A 7 -0.34 1.24 -2.86
N GLU A 8 -0.88 0.55 -3.86
CA GLU A 8 -0.13 -0.05 -4.95
C GLU A 8 -0.22 0.85 -6.19
N ALA A 9 0.93 1.17 -6.78
CA ALA A 9 1.02 1.92 -8.03
C ALA A 9 1.81 1.12 -9.07
N GLN A 10 1.18 0.83 -10.20
CA GLN A 10 1.83 0.18 -11.32
C GLN A 10 2.29 1.21 -12.35
N VAL A 11 3.57 1.18 -12.69
CA VAL A 11 4.18 2.00 -13.74
C VAL A 11 4.49 1.11 -14.94
N GLN A 12 3.94 1.42 -16.09
CA GLN A 12 4.23 0.73 -17.36
C GLN A 12 4.97 1.66 -18.31
N ASN A 13 6.09 1.19 -18.85
CA ASN A 13 6.83 1.93 -19.87
C ASN A 13 6.18 1.72 -21.25
N ILE A 14 5.43 2.73 -21.71
CA ILE A 14 4.81 2.77 -23.05
C ILE A 14 5.63 3.56 -24.08
N THR A 15 6.84 3.99 -23.74
CA THR A 15 7.71 4.77 -24.63
C THR A 15 8.44 3.88 -25.63
N CYS A 16 9.11 4.47 -26.63
CA CYS A 16 9.83 3.74 -27.68
C CYS A 16 11.23 3.22 -27.28
N GLY A 17 11.55 3.15 -25.99
CA GLY A 17 12.86 2.69 -25.48
C GLY A 17 12.86 2.49 -23.96
N PRO A 18 13.98 2.07 -23.35
CA PRO A 18 14.09 1.99 -21.90
C PRO A 18 14.04 3.38 -21.26
N VAL A 19 13.47 3.47 -20.06
CA VAL A 19 13.46 4.71 -19.26
C VAL A 19 14.10 4.47 -17.91
N SER A 20 14.81 5.48 -17.40
CA SER A 20 15.35 5.48 -16.03
C SER A 20 14.37 6.20 -15.12
N LEU A 21 13.81 5.50 -14.13
CA LEU A 21 12.92 6.07 -13.13
C LEU A 21 13.79 6.79 -12.08
N GLU A 22 13.84 8.12 -12.12
CA GLU A 22 14.66 8.91 -11.20
C GLU A 22 14.00 9.03 -9.83
N ASN A 23 12.68 9.20 -9.79
CA ASN A 23 11.93 9.29 -8.55
C ASN A 23 10.51 8.76 -8.75
N VAL A 24 10.08 7.88 -7.85
CA VAL A 24 8.71 7.38 -7.78
C VAL A 24 8.28 7.46 -6.31
N SER A 25 7.61 8.56 -5.98
CA SER A 25 7.32 8.93 -4.59
C SER A 25 5.85 9.27 -4.40
N LEU A 26 5.33 8.87 -3.24
CA LEU A 26 4.03 9.31 -2.76
C LEU A 26 4.20 10.50 -1.81
N GLU A 27 3.72 11.65 -2.23
CA GLU A 27 3.67 12.87 -1.42
C GLU A 27 2.41 12.81 -0.55
N ALA A 28 2.57 12.38 0.71
CA ALA A 28 1.46 12.20 1.65
C ALA A 28 0.81 13.51 2.07
N SER A 29 -0.49 13.46 2.36
CA SER A 29 -1.16 14.52 3.12
C SER A 29 -0.61 14.60 4.54
N PRO A 30 -0.65 15.78 5.20
CA PRO A 30 0.03 16.00 6.49
C PRO A 30 -0.35 14.98 7.58
N GLU A 31 -1.59 14.50 7.55
CA GLU A 31 -2.19 13.57 8.51
C GLU A 31 -1.61 12.17 8.41
N PHE A 32 -0.85 11.87 7.35
CA PHE A 32 -0.29 10.56 7.10
C PHE A 32 1.24 10.59 7.06
N LYS A 33 1.84 9.54 7.60
CA LYS A 33 3.24 9.20 7.41
C LYS A 33 3.33 8.10 6.37
N VAL A 34 4.00 8.37 5.25
CA VAL A 34 4.29 7.37 4.21
C VAL A 34 5.55 6.59 4.55
N THR A 35 5.47 5.27 4.36
CA THR A 35 6.61 4.37 4.32
C THR A 35 6.66 3.71 2.95
N VAL A 36 7.83 3.73 2.32
CA VAL A 36 8.06 3.10 1.02
C VAL A 36 8.42 1.64 1.26
N LEU A 37 7.70 0.71 0.63
CA LEU A 37 7.84 -0.74 0.84
C LEU A 37 8.51 -1.42 -0.36
N ASN A 38 9.45 -0.73 -1.01
CA ASN A 38 10.16 -1.20 -2.20
C ASN A 38 11.63 -1.57 -1.91
N CYS A 39 11.94 -1.89 -0.65
CA CYS A 39 13.25 -2.32 -0.21
C CYS A 39 13.16 -3.71 0.45
N THR A 40 14.23 -4.49 0.36
CA THR A 40 14.42 -5.72 1.13
C THR A 40 14.69 -5.41 2.60
N ASP A 41 14.71 -6.44 3.45
CA ASP A 41 15.05 -6.31 4.87
C ASP A 41 16.46 -5.71 5.10
N ASP A 42 17.35 -5.89 4.13
CA ASP A 42 18.71 -5.32 4.12
C ASP A 42 18.74 -3.84 3.69
N GLY A 43 17.58 -3.26 3.33
CA GLY A 43 17.43 -1.87 2.87
C GLY A 43 17.71 -1.65 1.38
N GLU A 44 18.08 -2.71 0.64
CA GLU A 44 18.35 -2.64 -0.79
C GLU A 44 17.07 -2.56 -1.61
N SER A 45 17.10 -1.78 -2.68
CA SER A 45 15.97 -1.67 -3.61
C SER A 45 15.64 -3.03 -4.23
N VAL A 46 14.36 -3.43 -4.20
CA VAL A 46 13.89 -4.66 -4.86
C VAL A 46 14.02 -4.62 -6.39
N PHE A 47 14.31 -3.43 -6.94
CA PHE A 47 14.52 -3.21 -8.37
C PHE A 47 16.01 -3.24 -8.78
N GLY A 48 16.91 -3.52 -7.82
CA GLY A 48 18.35 -3.49 -8.02
C GLY A 48 18.93 -2.07 -7.99
N GLN A 49 20.23 -1.98 -8.27
CA GLN A 49 21.00 -0.73 -8.20
C GLN A 49 20.63 0.28 -9.31
N ILE A 50 20.15 -0.21 -10.46
CA ILE A 50 19.79 0.63 -11.60
C ILE A 50 18.27 0.61 -11.74
N ASN A 51 17.63 1.75 -11.47
CA ASN A 51 16.18 1.90 -11.60
C ASN A 51 15.75 2.12 -13.06
N SER A 52 16.20 1.24 -13.97
CA SER A 52 15.81 1.24 -15.39
C SER A 52 14.57 0.36 -15.60
N LEU A 53 13.67 0.81 -16.45
CA LEU A 53 12.45 0.12 -16.85
C LEU A 53 12.46 -0.08 -18.38
N PRO A 54 12.66 -1.33 -18.87
CA PRO A 54 12.65 -1.63 -20.30
C PRO A 54 11.33 -1.25 -20.98
N GLN A 55 11.36 -1.11 -22.31
CA GLN A 55 10.15 -0.88 -23.10
C GLN A 55 9.12 -2.01 -22.86
N ASN A 56 7.85 -1.64 -22.73
CA ASN A 56 6.71 -2.53 -22.47
C ASN A 56 6.75 -3.29 -21.12
N ALA A 57 7.77 -3.08 -20.29
CA ALA A 57 7.83 -3.64 -18.95
C ALA A 57 6.98 -2.80 -17.98
N SER A 58 6.49 -3.45 -16.92
CA SER A 58 5.82 -2.80 -15.81
C SER A 58 6.52 -3.06 -14.49
N ARG A 59 6.35 -2.14 -13.54
CA ARG A 59 6.89 -2.22 -12.18
C ARG A 59 5.83 -1.79 -11.18
N GLN A 60 5.72 -2.52 -10.08
CA GLN A 60 4.81 -2.22 -8.98
C GLN A 60 5.57 -1.53 -7.86
N TYR A 61 4.99 -0.44 -7.35
CA TYR A 61 5.47 0.29 -6.19
C TYR A 61 4.43 0.18 -5.08
N LEU A 62 4.88 -0.21 -3.88
CA LEU A 62 4.02 -0.33 -2.71
C LEU A 62 4.38 0.73 -1.66
N TYR A 63 3.34 1.36 -1.11
CA TYR A 63 3.44 2.37 -0.06
C TYR A 63 2.48 2.02 1.07
N SER A 64 2.90 2.23 2.32
CA SER A 64 2.01 2.21 3.48
C SER A 64 1.87 3.62 4.07
N LEU A 65 0.64 4.00 4.40
CA LEU A 65 0.30 5.28 5.02
C LEU A 65 -0.25 4.98 6.41
N ALA A 66 0.49 5.35 7.43
CA ALA A 66 0.01 5.29 8.81
C ALA A 66 -0.41 6.69 9.28
N PRO A 67 -1.37 6.82 10.22
CA PRO A 67 -1.67 8.10 10.83
C PRO A 67 -0.41 8.73 11.42
N ASN A 68 -0.20 10.02 11.15
CA ASN A 68 0.94 10.75 11.67
C ASN A 68 0.77 10.97 13.19
N PRO A 69 1.66 10.42 14.04
CA PRO A 69 1.50 10.49 15.49
C PRO A 69 1.68 11.91 16.05
N ILE A 70 2.29 12.82 15.28
CA ILE A 70 2.58 14.19 15.69
C ILE A 70 1.37 15.10 15.47
N GLN A 71 0.49 14.77 14.53
CA GLN A 71 -0.66 15.60 14.23
C GLN A 71 -1.82 15.32 15.18
N PRO A 72 -2.53 16.37 15.64
CA PRO A 72 -3.73 16.18 16.44
C PRO A 72 -4.72 15.35 15.62
N LYS A 73 -5.30 14.32 16.24
CA LYS A 73 -6.39 13.53 15.64
C LYS A 73 -7.54 14.48 15.36
N THR A 74 -7.63 15.02 14.16
CA THR A 74 -8.80 15.77 13.74
C THR A 74 -9.94 14.75 13.70
N ASN A 75 -11.08 15.09 14.30
CA ASN A 75 -12.21 14.16 14.44
C ASN A 75 -12.88 13.84 13.08
N THR A 76 -12.33 14.39 12.00
CA THR A 76 -12.66 14.11 10.61
C THR A 76 -11.61 13.14 10.08
N ALA A 77 -12.02 11.93 9.73
CA ALA A 77 -11.14 11.04 8.98
C ALA A 77 -10.74 11.74 7.67
N SER A 78 -9.54 12.32 7.63
CA SER A 78 -9.02 12.96 6.42
C SER A 78 -9.04 11.93 5.30
N THR A 79 -9.89 12.16 4.31
CA THR A 79 -10.04 11.26 3.18
C THR A 79 -8.92 11.45 2.17
N SER A 80 -8.18 12.55 2.22
CA SER A 80 -7.03 12.77 1.35
C SER A 80 -5.80 11.96 1.81
N LEU A 81 -5.24 11.18 0.90
CA LEU A 81 -4.03 10.37 1.09
C LEU A 81 -2.77 11.05 0.50
N GLY A 82 -2.93 11.98 -0.44
CA GLY A 82 -1.84 12.71 -1.09
C GLY A 82 -1.74 12.48 -2.60
N ASN A 83 -0.57 12.74 -3.21
CA ASN A 83 -0.35 12.61 -4.65
C ASN A 83 0.84 11.70 -4.99
N LEU A 84 0.72 10.90 -6.05
CA LEU A 84 1.86 10.20 -6.62
C LEU A 84 2.62 11.11 -7.60
N ASN A 85 3.94 11.11 -7.50
CA ASN A 85 4.85 11.88 -8.33
C ASN A 85 5.90 10.95 -8.95
N PHE A 86 6.00 10.99 -10.27
CA PHE A 86 6.90 10.20 -11.08
C PHE A 86 7.83 11.13 -11.84
N VAL A 87 9.13 10.86 -11.79
CA VAL A 87 10.16 11.54 -12.56
C VAL A 87 10.99 10.49 -13.26
N TRP A 88 11.17 10.62 -14.56
CA TRP A 88 11.93 9.69 -15.36
C TRP A 88 12.80 10.40 -16.39
N ARG A 89 13.72 9.65 -16.97
CA ARG A 89 14.60 10.06 -18.05
C ARG A 89 14.53 9.07 -19.21
N SER A 90 14.34 9.56 -20.42
CA SER A 90 14.38 8.74 -21.64
C SER A 90 15.81 8.33 -21.98
N GLU A 91 15.96 7.41 -22.94
CA GLU A 91 17.26 6.99 -23.46
C GLU A 91 18.10 8.17 -24.00
N MET A 92 17.47 9.17 -24.61
CA MET A 92 18.16 10.38 -25.09
C MET A 92 18.34 11.46 -24.02
N GLY A 93 18.05 11.15 -22.76
CA GLY A 93 18.27 12.06 -21.64
C GLY A 93 17.14 13.05 -21.38
N GLU A 94 16.02 12.97 -22.12
CA GLU A 94 14.88 13.87 -21.93
C GLU A 94 14.19 13.54 -20.60
N LYS A 95 13.90 14.58 -19.81
CA LYS A 95 13.27 14.42 -18.50
C LYS A 95 11.76 14.52 -18.62
N GLY A 96 11.06 13.51 -18.13
CA GLY A 96 9.61 13.52 -17.96
C GLY A 96 9.21 13.62 -16.49
N ARG A 97 8.04 14.21 -16.23
CA ARG A 97 7.40 14.25 -14.91
C ARG A 97 5.90 14.05 -15.05
N LEU A 98 5.34 13.22 -14.18
CA LEU A 98 3.90 13.00 -14.06
C LEU A 98 3.53 13.12 -12.58
N ARG A 99 2.47 13.87 -12.29
CA ARG A 99 1.89 13.93 -10.95
C ARG A 99 0.41 13.62 -11.05
N THR A 100 -0.09 12.77 -10.17
CA THR A 100 -1.53 12.45 -10.12
C THR A 100 -2.31 13.56 -9.40
N SER A 101 -3.62 13.57 -9.61
CA SER A 101 -4.54 14.27 -8.70
C SER A 101 -4.46 13.67 -7.29
N GLU A 102 -5.09 14.35 -6.34
CA GLU A 102 -5.14 13.89 -4.95
C GLU A 102 -5.87 12.56 -4.88
N LEU A 103 -5.26 11.60 -4.19
CA LEU A 103 -5.81 10.29 -3.94
C LEU A 103 -6.69 10.38 -2.71
N HIS A 104 -7.91 9.87 -2.81
CA HIS A 104 -8.83 9.84 -1.69
C HIS A 104 -9.07 8.41 -1.23
N LYS A 105 -9.12 8.22 0.08
CA LYS A 105 -9.62 7.01 0.71
C LYS A 105 -11.06 6.80 0.26
N PRO A 106 -11.45 5.61 -0.20
CA PRO A 106 -12.83 5.33 -0.52
C PRO A 106 -13.66 5.54 0.75
N THR A 107 -14.70 6.37 0.66
CA THR A 107 -15.69 6.53 1.73
C THR A 107 -16.43 5.20 1.86
N THR A 108 -15.91 4.33 2.73
CA THR A 108 -16.59 3.09 3.07
C THR A 108 -17.66 3.46 4.08
N GLU A 109 -18.94 3.37 3.71
CA GLU A 109 -20.01 3.35 4.68
C GLU A 109 -19.66 2.30 5.73
N VAL A 110 -19.55 2.70 7.00
CA VAL A 110 -19.14 1.79 8.06
C VAL A 110 -20.27 0.77 8.25
N PRO A 111 -20.09 -0.51 7.88
CA PRO A 111 -21.15 -1.49 8.04
C PRO A 111 -21.40 -1.76 9.52
N ASP A 112 -22.63 -2.17 9.86
CA ASP A 112 -23.05 -2.50 11.23
C ASP A 112 -22.16 -3.58 11.89
N LEU A 113 -21.55 -4.44 11.06
CA LEU A 113 -20.62 -5.48 11.48
C LEU A 113 -19.32 -5.37 10.69
N ARG A 114 -18.18 -5.34 11.39
CA ARG A 114 -16.84 -5.31 10.81
C ARG A 114 -16.04 -6.52 11.26
N LEU A 115 -15.65 -7.38 10.33
CA LEU A 115 -14.73 -8.49 10.58
C LEU A 115 -13.30 -8.04 10.25
N CYS A 116 -12.34 -8.36 11.11
CA CYS A 116 -10.93 -8.05 10.92
C CYS A 116 -10.07 -9.26 11.32
N VAL A 117 -9.18 -9.70 10.43
CA VAL A 117 -8.18 -10.72 10.77
C VAL A 117 -7.09 -10.07 11.64
N GLN A 118 -6.86 -10.60 12.84
CA GLN A 118 -5.87 -10.09 13.78
C GLN A 118 -4.52 -10.78 13.63
N GLU A 119 -4.53 -12.10 13.46
CA GLU A 119 -3.33 -12.91 13.35
C GLU A 119 -3.55 -13.92 12.23
N LEU A 120 -2.67 -13.91 11.25
CA LEU A 120 -2.62 -14.88 10.16
C LEU A 120 -1.15 -15.26 9.96
N PRO A 121 -0.79 -16.56 9.91
CA PRO A 121 0.56 -16.96 9.56
C PRO A 121 0.93 -16.49 8.14
N ASN A 122 2.11 -15.91 7.99
CA ASN A 122 2.61 -15.39 6.71
C ASN A 122 2.86 -16.50 5.67
N LEU A 123 3.04 -17.74 6.12
CA LEU A 123 3.26 -18.91 5.30
C LEU A 123 2.32 -20.02 5.76
N VAL A 124 1.59 -20.61 4.81
CA VAL A 124 0.70 -21.76 5.04
C VAL A 124 1.01 -22.84 4.02
N TYR A 125 0.94 -24.11 4.43
CA TYR A 125 1.14 -25.25 3.55
C TYR A 125 -0.20 -25.76 3.03
N ILE A 126 -0.18 -26.29 1.81
CA ILE A 126 -1.36 -26.89 1.18
C ILE A 126 -1.74 -28.16 1.95
N ASP A 127 -3.03 -28.40 2.11
CA ASP A 127 -3.60 -29.52 2.88
C ASP A 127 -3.26 -29.56 4.38
N GLU A 128 -2.62 -28.51 4.90
CA GLU A 128 -2.35 -28.38 6.34
C GLU A 128 -3.32 -27.38 6.99
N PRO A 129 -3.92 -27.74 8.15
CA PRO A 129 -4.73 -26.79 8.90
C PRO A 129 -3.85 -25.69 9.48
N PHE A 130 -4.28 -24.44 9.36
CA PHE A 130 -3.63 -23.30 10.01
C PHE A 130 -4.64 -22.54 10.88
N GLN A 131 -4.12 -21.88 11.91
CA GLN A 131 -4.93 -21.09 12.84
C GLN A 131 -4.81 -19.61 12.49
N PHE A 132 -5.93 -18.90 12.57
CA PHE A 132 -5.95 -17.45 12.48
C PHE A 132 -6.96 -16.87 13.47
N LYS A 133 -6.71 -15.66 13.94
CA LYS A 133 -7.59 -14.95 14.86
C LYS A 133 -8.38 -13.89 14.12
N ILE A 134 -9.67 -13.77 14.41
CA ILE A 134 -10.52 -12.71 13.89
C ILE A 134 -11.16 -11.91 15.02
N LYS A 135 -11.33 -10.63 14.78
CA LYS A 135 -12.11 -9.73 15.62
C LYS A 135 -13.36 -9.32 14.85
N LEU A 136 -14.52 -9.68 15.39
CA LEU A 136 -15.80 -9.18 14.91
C LEU A 136 -16.16 -7.96 15.76
N THR A 137 -16.39 -6.83 15.12
CA THR A 137 -16.76 -5.58 15.79
C THR A 137 -18.12 -5.16 15.28
N ASN A 138 -19.13 -5.20 16.14
CA ASN A 138 -20.37 -4.51 15.87
C ASN A 138 -20.15 -3.01 16.10
N THR A 139 -20.36 -2.21 15.05
CA THR A 139 -20.07 -0.77 15.06
C THR A 139 -21.19 0.04 15.73
N ARG A 140 -22.31 -0.61 16.11
CA ARG A 140 -23.40 -0.03 16.91
C ARG A 140 -23.27 -0.24 18.42
N CYS A 141 -22.63 -1.32 18.89
CA CYS A 141 -22.33 -1.59 20.31
C CYS A 141 -21.17 -2.59 20.44
N VAL A 142 -20.21 -2.32 21.34
CA VAL A 142 -18.97 -3.11 21.52
C VAL A 142 -19.27 -4.47 22.17
N PHE A 143 -18.90 -5.59 21.52
CA PHE A 143 -18.13 -6.76 22.05
C PHE A 143 -18.07 -7.96 21.05
N ASP A 144 -17.00 -8.77 21.22
CA ASP A 144 -16.79 -10.20 20.92
C ASP A 144 -15.58 -10.59 20.03
N LEU A 145 -14.79 -11.55 20.54
CA LEU A 145 -13.58 -12.12 19.96
C LEU A 145 -13.85 -13.58 19.58
N PHE A 146 -13.59 -13.98 18.33
CA PHE A 146 -13.77 -15.35 17.87
C PHE A 146 -12.44 -15.93 17.38
N THR A 147 -12.09 -17.14 17.83
CA THR A 147 -10.93 -17.90 17.32
C THR A 147 -11.45 -19.03 16.46
N GLY A 148 -10.99 -19.12 15.20
CA GLY A 148 -11.41 -20.15 14.24
C GLY A 148 -10.25 -21.02 13.78
N CYS A 149 -10.53 -22.30 13.51
CA CYS A 149 -9.60 -23.24 12.88
C CYS A 149 -10.23 -23.67 11.55
N TYR A 150 -9.52 -23.47 10.43
CA TYR A 150 -10.02 -23.84 9.11
C TYR A 150 -8.92 -24.55 8.30
N THR A 151 -9.33 -25.40 7.37
CA THR A 151 -8.46 -26.06 6.40
C THR A 151 -8.81 -25.54 5.02
N LEU A 152 -7.87 -24.90 4.33
CA LEU A 152 -8.04 -24.48 2.94
C LEU A 152 -7.90 -25.73 2.05
N ARG A 153 -9.01 -26.23 1.51
CA ARG A 153 -9.00 -27.22 0.42
C ARG A 153 -9.30 -26.48 -0.88
N ILE A 154 -8.34 -26.46 -1.80
CA ILE A 154 -8.49 -25.91 -3.17
C ILE A 154 -9.11 -26.99 -4.06
#